data_AF-A0A1I3RDQ2-F1
#
_entry.id   AF-A0A1I3RDQ2-F1
#
_cell.length_a   1.000
_cell.length_b   1.000
_cell.length_c   1.000
_cell.angle_alpha   90.00
_cell.angle_beta   90.00
_cell.angle_gamma   90.00
#
_symmetry.space_group_name_H-M   'P 1'
#
loop_
_entity.id
_entity.type
_entity.pdbx_description
1 polymer ?
#
loop_
_entity_poly.entity_id
_entity_poly.type
_entity_poly.pdbx_seq_one_letter_code
_entity_poly.pdbx_strand_id
1 'polypeptide(L)'
;MSPSERKAMINRDRTDLSLTRQCKLLKVSRSSLYYAPIGMNAETLELMNEIDRVFTKYPFFPSRACKDALPGSGQSPDCSLPAAKRFPCWSSSRAAPDEDPGVTGDL
;
A
#
# COMPACT_ATOMS: atom_id res chain seq x y z
N MET A 1 -13.72 7.06 -28.42
CA MET A 1 -13.56 7.89 -27.21
C MET A 1 -12.65 7.19 -26.23
N SER A 2 -11.62 7.89 -25.75
CA SER A 2 -10.72 7.38 -24.73
C SER A 2 -11.42 7.25 -23.36
N PRO A 3 -10.92 6.42 -22.43
CA PRO A 3 -11.47 6.36 -21.07
C PRO A 3 -11.45 7.71 -20.35
N SER A 4 -10.44 8.54 -20.61
CA SER A 4 -10.29 9.88 -20.03
C SER A 4 -11.37 10.84 -20.50
N GLU A 5 -11.68 10.85 -21.81
CA GLU A 5 -12.78 11.64 -22.38
C GLU A 5 -14.12 11.27 -21.75
N ARG A 6 -14.39 9.97 -21.58
CA ARG A 6 -15.64 9.50 -20.97
C ARG A 6 -15.75 9.89 -19.50
N LYS A 7 -14.65 9.98 -18.77
CA LYS A 7 -14.63 10.49 -17.38
C LYS A 7 -14.91 11.99 -17.33
N ALA A 8 -14.38 12.77 -18.26
CA ALA A 8 -14.60 14.22 -18.32
C ALA A 8 -16.07 14.61 -18.57
N MET A 9 -16.86 13.70 -19.16
CA MET A 9 -18.30 13.88 -19.39
C MET A 9 -19.17 13.67 -18.13
N ILE A 10 -18.58 13.19 -17.03
CA ILE A 10 -19.32 12.92 -15.78
C ILE A 10 -19.43 14.23 -14.97
N ASN A 11 -20.66 14.65 -14.69
CA ASN A 11 -20.95 15.87 -13.93
C ASN A 11 -21.40 15.52 -12.51
N ARG A 12 -20.65 15.95 -11.50
CA ARG A 12 -20.95 15.67 -10.09
C ARG A 12 -22.06 16.55 -9.51
N ASP A 13 -22.26 17.73 -10.09
CA ASP A 13 -23.19 18.75 -9.57
C ASP A 13 -24.61 18.61 -10.13
N ARG A 14 -24.80 17.65 -11.05
CA ARG A 14 -26.09 17.32 -11.66
C ARG A 14 -26.92 16.45 -10.72
N THR A 15 -27.84 17.07 -10.00
CA THR A 15 -28.77 16.40 -9.07
C THR A 15 -29.87 15.60 -9.79
N ASP A 16 -30.07 15.83 -11.10
CA ASP A 16 -31.06 15.14 -11.93
C ASP A 16 -30.65 13.69 -12.29
N LEU A 17 -29.35 13.40 -12.30
CA LEU A 17 -28.81 12.10 -12.68
C LEU A 17 -27.73 11.65 -11.69
N SER A 18 -27.99 10.56 -10.97
CA SER A 18 -26.99 9.97 -10.08
C SER A 18 -25.71 9.57 -10.83
N LEU A 19 -24.55 9.72 -10.17
CA LEU A 19 -23.25 9.32 -10.72
C LEU A 19 -23.23 7.87 -11.23
N THR A 20 -23.98 6.98 -10.56
CA THR A 20 -24.13 5.58 -10.97
C THR A 20 -24.79 5.46 -12.34
N ARG A 21 -25.81 6.27 -12.63
CA ARG A 21 -26.51 6.27 -13.92
C ARG A 21 -25.63 6.88 -15.01
N GLN A 22 -24.93 7.97 -14.70
CA GLN A 22 -23.96 8.58 -15.61
C GLN A 22 -22.84 7.60 -16.00
N CYS A 23 -22.28 6.88 -15.02
CA CYS A 23 -21.27 5.82 -15.25
C CYS A 23 -21.79 4.69 -16.14
N LYS A 24 -23.02 4.22 -15.90
CA LYS A 24 -23.66 3.17 -16.71
C LYS A 24 -23.86 3.62 -18.16
N LEU A 25 -24.32 4.84 -18.38
CA LEU A 25 -24.52 5.41 -19.73
C LEU A 25 -23.20 5.55 -20.49
N LEU A 26 -22.14 6.04 -19.82
CA LEU A 26 -20.82 6.25 -20.42
C LEU A 26 -19.95 4.98 -20.43
N LYS A 27 -20.47 3.84 -19.97
CA LYS A 27 -19.75 2.56 -19.81
C LYS A 27 -18.42 2.72 -19.03
N VAL A 28 -18.41 3.60 -18.03
CA VAL A 28 -17.27 3.87 -17.14
C VAL A 28 -17.49 3.14 -15.81
N SER A 29 -16.44 2.50 -15.27
CA SER A 29 -16.55 1.88 -13.95
C SER A 29 -16.56 2.96 -12.86
N ARG A 30 -17.40 2.77 -11.84
CA ARG A 30 -17.49 3.71 -10.71
C ARG A 30 -16.17 3.84 -9.94
N SER A 31 -15.38 2.76 -9.86
CA SER A 31 -14.05 2.79 -9.22
C SER A 31 -13.09 3.75 -9.92
N SER A 32 -13.17 3.84 -11.25
CA SER A 32 -12.29 4.72 -12.04
C SER A 32 -12.58 6.21 -11.86
N LEU A 33 -13.73 6.59 -11.28
CA LEU A 33 -14.03 7.97 -10.88
C LEU A 33 -13.29 8.39 -9.61
N TYR A 34 -13.04 7.45 -8.71
CA TYR A 34 -12.37 7.70 -7.44
C TYR A 34 -10.86 7.56 -7.57
N TYR A 35 -10.40 6.76 -8.52
CA TYR A 35 -8.98 6.55 -8.78
C TYR A 35 -8.46 7.52 -9.84
N ALA A 36 -7.62 8.47 -9.42
CA ALA A 36 -6.79 9.26 -10.32
C ALA A 36 -5.47 8.51 -10.58
N PRO A 37 -5.01 8.39 -11.84
CA PRO A 37 -3.71 7.79 -12.11
C PRO A 37 -2.63 8.67 -11.47
N ILE A 38 -1.89 8.09 -10.52
CA ILE A 38 -0.72 8.72 -9.91
C ILE A 38 0.45 8.47 -10.86
N GLY A 39 1.14 9.53 -11.28
CA GLY A 39 2.37 9.40 -12.06
C GLY A 39 3.45 8.70 -11.23
N MET A 40 4.15 7.74 -11.81
CA MET A 40 5.28 7.07 -11.16
C MET A 40 6.53 7.91 -11.35
N ASN A 41 7.22 8.26 -10.26
CA ASN A 41 8.56 8.85 -10.29
C ASN A 41 9.62 7.76 -10.52
N ALA A 42 10.82 8.16 -10.97
CA ALA A 42 11.94 7.25 -11.21
C ALA A 42 12.31 6.46 -9.95
N GLU A 43 12.29 7.11 -8.78
CA GLU A 43 12.57 6.48 -7.48
C GLU A 43 11.56 5.37 -7.13
N THR A 44 10.26 5.56 -7.41
CA THR A 44 9.27 4.47 -7.21
C THR A 44 9.52 3.32 -8.17
N LEU A 45 9.92 3.60 -9.40
CA LEU A 45 10.23 2.57 -10.38
C LEU A 45 11.46 1.74 -9.95
N GLU A 46 12.50 2.40 -9.46
CA GLU A 46 13.67 1.75 -8.87
C GLU A 46 13.31 0.89 -7.66
N LEU A 47 12.46 1.42 -6.76
CA LEU A 47 11.96 0.68 -5.62
C LEU A 47 11.17 -0.57 -6.03
N MET A 48 10.28 -0.46 -7.03
CA MET A 48 9.53 -1.60 -7.56
C MET A 48 10.47 -2.67 -8.13
N ASN A 49 11.48 -2.26 -8.90
CA ASN A 49 12.48 -3.17 -9.45
C ASN A 49 13.28 -3.89 -8.35
N GLU A 50 13.60 -3.20 -7.26
CA GLU A 50 14.33 -3.80 -6.14
C GLU A 50 13.46 -4.81 -5.37
N ILE A 51 12.18 -4.50 -5.17
CA ILE A 51 11.21 -5.45 -4.61
C ILE A 51 11.16 -6.73 -5.47
N ASP A 52 11.07 -6.59 -6.80
CA ASP A 52 11.04 -7.73 -7.72
C ASP A 52 12.32 -8.57 -7.64
N ARG A 53 13.50 -7.93 -7.48
CA ARG A 53 14.78 -8.65 -7.28
C ARG A 53 14.78 -9.48 -6.00
N VAL A 54 14.26 -8.94 -4.90
CA VAL A 54 14.18 -9.66 -3.62
C VAL A 54 13.25 -10.86 -3.73
N PHE A 55 12.08 -10.72 -4.35
CA PHE A 55 11.15 -11.84 -4.55
C PHE A 55 11.69 -12.92 -5.49
N THR A 56 12.41 -12.52 -6.55
CA THR A 56 13.06 -13.46 -7.47
C THR A 56 14.17 -14.26 -6.77
N LYS A 57 14.93 -13.60 -5.90
CA LYS A 57 16.02 -14.24 -5.14
C LYS A 57 15.49 -15.15 -4.03
N TYR A 58 14.36 -14.81 -3.42
CA TYR A 58 13.79 -15.53 -2.28
C TYR A 58 12.28 -15.80 -2.49
N PRO A 59 11.91 -16.81 -3.29
CA PRO A 59 10.51 -17.07 -3.65
C PRO A 59 9.62 -17.49 -2.47
N PHE A 60 10.22 -17.95 -1.37
CA PHE A 60 9.51 -18.35 -0.15
C PHE A 60 9.46 -17.25 0.93
N PHE A 61 9.92 -16.04 0.61
CA PHE A 61 10.03 -14.97 1.60
C PHE A 61 8.67 -14.29 1.84
N PRO A 62 8.25 -14.09 3.10
CA PRO A 62 7.00 -13.41 3.38
C PRO A 62 7.11 -11.92 3.00
N SER A 63 6.03 -11.35 2.45
CA SER A 63 6.00 -9.97 1.94
C SER A 63 6.43 -8.91 2.95
N ARG A 64 6.17 -9.14 4.25
CA ARG A 64 6.63 -8.28 5.34
C ARG A 64 8.15 -8.27 5.49
N ALA A 65 8.81 -9.42 5.31
CA ALA A 65 10.25 -9.54 5.43
C ALA A 65 10.96 -8.97 4.19
N CYS A 66 10.29 -8.96 3.03
CA CYS A 66 10.80 -8.26 1.84
C CYS A 66 11.07 -6.77 2.13
N LYS A 67 10.28 -6.13 3.01
CA LYS A 67 10.52 -4.74 3.42
C LYS A 67 11.84 -4.57 4.16
N ASP A 68 12.18 -5.53 5.01
CA ASP A 68 13.43 -5.56 5.77
C ASP A 68 14.64 -5.87 4.87
N ALA A 69 14.40 -6.36 3.65
CA ALA A 69 15.44 -6.71 2.67
C ALA A 69 15.73 -5.63 1.64
N LEU A 70 15.03 -4.49 1.71
CA LEU A 70 15.27 -3.37 0.83
C LEU A 70 16.46 -2.54 1.34
N PRO A 71 17.34 -2.06 0.45
CA PRO A 71 18.43 -1.18 0.84
C PRO A 71 17.86 0.11 1.46
N GLY A 72 18.21 0.38 2.73
CA GLY A 72 17.74 1.55 3.48
C GLY A 72 16.76 1.23 4.61
N SER A 73 16.17 0.02 4.67
CA SER A 73 15.66 -0.48 5.94
C SER A 73 16.86 -0.74 6.84
N GLY A 74 17.02 0.00 7.94
CA GLY A 74 18.13 -0.16 8.89
C GLY A 74 18.22 -1.55 9.57
N GLN A 75 17.56 -2.57 9.03
CA GLN A 75 17.70 -3.97 9.36
C GLN A 75 18.32 -4.69 8.17
N SER A 76 19.47 -5.33 8.36
CA SER A 76 19.95 -6.34 7.41
C SER A 76 19.15 -7.62 7.62
N PRO A 77 18.49 -8.18 6.60
CA PRO A 77 18.03 -9.56 6.70
C PRO A 77 19.29 -10.40 6.68
N ASP A 78 19.59 -11.05 7.80
CA ASP A 78 20.55 -12.14 7.78
C ASP A 78 20.00 -13.26 6.88
N CYS A 79 20.38 -13.23 5.60
CA CYS A 79 20.02 -14.18 4.56
C CYS A 79 20.76 -15.52 4.70
N SER A 80 21.57 -15.73 5.74
CA SER A 80 22.35 -16.95 5.94
C SER A 80 21.65 -18.02 6.79
N LEU A 81 20.44 -17.74 7.32
CA LEU A 81 19.75 -18.71 8.18
C LEU A 81 18.95 -19.75 7.37
N PRO A 82 19.14 -21.06 7.65
CA PRO A 82 18.32 -22.11 7.07
C PRO A 82 16.86 -22.01 7.52
N ALA A 83 15.93 -22.45 6.68
CA ALA A 83 14.47 -22.34 6.84
C ALA A 83 13.92 -22.79 8.21
N ALA A 84 14.63 -23.67 8.92
CA ALA A 84 14.23 -24.20 10.23
C ALA A 84 14.72 -23.40 11.44
N LYS A 85 15.51 -22.32 11.27
CA LYS A 85 16.04 -21.50 12.38
C LYS A 85 15.57 -20.04 12.37
N ARG A 86 14.79 -19.62 11.37
CA ARG A 86 14.12 -18.32 11.39
C ARG A 86 12.76 -18.55 12.03
N PHE A 87 12.48 -17.87 13.14
CA PHE A 87 11.25 -17.90 13.95
C PHE A 87 11.20 -18.93 15.10
N PRO A 88 11.76 -18.61 16.27
CA PRO A 88 11.01 -18.78 17.51
C PRO A 88 10.17 -17.52 17.76
N CYS A 89 8.88 -17.71 17.96
CA CYS A 89 8.04 -16.78 18.72
C CYS A 89 8.06 -15.31 18.24
N TRP A 90 7.26 -15.05 17.21
CA TRP A 90 6.52 -13.80 17.08
C TRP A 90 5.65 -13.58 18.34
N SER A 91 6.23 -13.15 19.45
CA SER A 91 5.46 -12.78 20.66
C SER A 91 6.11 -11.75 21.58
N SER A 92 7.31 -11.22 21.31
CA SER A 92 7.93 -10.22 22.19
C SER A 92 8.73 -9.21 21.40
N SER A 93 8.04 -8.20 20.86
CA SER A 93 8.51 -6.82 20.67
C SER A 93 7.41 -6.01 19.97
N ARG A 94 6.20 -6.04 20.54
CA ARG A 94 5.40 -4.83 20.54
C ARG A 94 5.97 -4.03 21.71
N ALA A 95 6.76 -2.99 21.41
CA ALA A 95 7.06 -1.98 22.42
C ALA A 95 5.72 -1.59 23.05
N ALA A 96 5.60 -1.80 24.36
CA ALA A 96 4.46 -1.31 25.12
C ALA A 96 4.37 0.20 24.86
N PRO A 97 3.16 0.77 24.67
CA PRO A 97 3.04 2.21 24.82
C PRO A 97 3.50 2.55 26.24
N ASP A 98 4.41 3.50 26.34
CA ASP A 98 4.75 4.11 27.63
C ASP A 98 3.44 4.56 28.28
N GLU A 99 3.12 3.93 29.41
CA GLU A 99 2.07 4.36 30.32
C GLU A 99 2.47 5.75 30.83
N ASP A 100 1.82 6.80 30.32
CA ASP A 100 1.94 8.15 30.85
C ASP A 100 1.23 8.22 32.23
N PRO A 101 1.95 8.43 33.34
CA PRO A 101 1.32 8.55 34.64
C PRO A 101 0.82 9.98 34.84
N GLY A 102 -0.50 10.14 34.82
CA GLY A 102 -1.20 11.12 35.65
C GLY A 102 -1.49 12.48 35.01
N VAL A 103 -2.75 12.67 34.63
CA VAL A 103 -3.45 13.94 34.84
C VAL A 103 -4.81 13.63 35.47
N THR A 104 -4.88 13.88 36.78
CA THR A 104 -6.11 14.13 37.52
C THR A 104 -6.67 15.51 37.15
N GLY A 105 -7.97 15.60 36.92
CA GLY A 105 -8.75 16.84 36.84
C GLY A 105 -10.18 16.47 36.40
N ASP A 106 -11.11 16.27 37.33
CA ASP A 106 -11.97 17.30 37.95
C ASP A 106 -12.84 18.09 36.96
N LEU A 107 -14.16 17.90 37.17
CA LEU A 107 -15.36 18.57 36.64
C LEU A 107 -15.90 18.14 35.28
#